data_AF-A0A3D5NQW0-F1
#
_entry.id   AF-A0A3D5NQW0-F1
#
_cell.length_a   1.000
_cell.length_b   1.000
_cell.length_c   1.000
_cell.angle_alpha   90.00
_cell.angle_beta   90.00
_cell.angle_gamma   90.00
#
_symmetry.space_group_name_H-M   'P 1'
#
loop_
_entity.id
_entity.type
_entity.pdbx_description
1 polymer ?
#
loop_
_entity_poly.entity_id
_entity_poly.type
_entity_poly.pdbx_seq_one_letter_code
_entity_poly.pdbx_strand_id
1 'polypeptide(L)'
;MVFYFLTAATLLAIGLIVHKGKAYFLISGYNTYSKEKRENVDVVSIARLMGYYGYSNAFAFFLTGALDYFGADIGLTPALIFFGLTTMILIIRSQKYDGNMYDENGVMTKKSKVQMYLVVGILGATFLFVGYMMYVSSRDTSVTLDDAGMEIHGMYGDTYLWTEVDEIVLYEEIPEITMRTNGSAIGSKLRGNFRMKE
;
A
#
# COMPACT_ATOMS: atom_id res chain seq x y z
N MET A 1 -5.28 7.34 -13.04
CA MET A 1 -6.60 7.96 -12.82
C MET A 1 -7.73 7.04 -12.35
N VAL A 2 -8.26 6.12 -13.18
CA VAL A 2 -9.44 5.27 -12.83
C VAL A 2 -9.26 4.50 -11.51
N PHE A 3 -8.04 4.01 -11.28
CA PHE A 3 -7.66 3.33 -10.04
C PHE A 3 -8.01 4.13 -8.78
N TYR A 4 -7.68 5.43 -8.72
CA TYR A 4 -7.92 6.26 -7.54
C TYR A 4 -9.41 6.34 -7.18
N PHE A 5 -10.25 6.61 -8.17
CA PHE A 5 -11.69 6.74 -7.96
C PHE A 5 -12.37 5.41 -7.65
N LEU A 6 -11.93 4.31 -8.29
CA LEU A 6 -12.43 2.97 -7.98
C LEU A 6 -12.11 2.57 -6.53
N THR A 7 -10.88 2.83 -6.08
CA THR A 7 -10.46 2.59 -4.70
C THR A 7 -11.26 3.46 -3.73
N ALA A 8 -11.42 4.76 -4.03
CA ALA A 8 -12.20 5.67 -3.21
C ALA A 8 -13.66 5.21 -3.07
N ALA A 9 -14.31 4.86 -4.19
CA ALA A 9 -15.68 4.36 -4.19
C ALA A 9 -15.83 3.07 -3.38
N THR A 10 -14.87 2.14 -3.51
CA THR A 10 -14.86 0.87 -2.78
C THR A 10 -14.74 1.10 -1.26
N LEU A 11 -13.82 1.94 -0.83
CA LEU A 11 -13.61 2.25 0.59
C LEU A 11 -14.81 2.99 1.19
N LEU A 12 -15.41 3.91 0.43
CA LEU A 12 -16.64 4.60 0.83
C LEU A 12 -17.80 3.62 0.99
N ALA A 13 -18.00 2.74 0.01
CA ALA A 13 -19.07 1.74 0.02
C ALA A 13 -18.93 0.78 1.20
N ILE A 14 -17.75 0.20 1.43
CA ILE A 14 -17.51 -0.69 2.57
C ILE A 14 -17.72 0.06 3.89
N GLY A 15 -17.19 1.29 4.02
CA GLY A 15 -17.38 2.12 5.21
C GLY A 15 -18.86 2.39 5.51
N LEU A 16 -19.66 2.71 4.49
CA LEU A 16 -21.09 2.95 4.61
C LEU A 16 -21.86 1.69 4.99
N ILE A 17 -21.56 0.56 4.34
CA ILE A 17 -22.23 -0.72 4.58
C ILE A 17 -21.97 -1.23 6.00
N VAL A 18 -20.74 -1.10 6.51
CA VAL A 18 -20.39 -1.49 7.89
C VAL A 18 -21.01 -0.55 8.91
N HIS A 19 -20.86 0.77 8.73
CA HIS A 19 -21.30 1.76 9.72
C HIS A 19 -22.83 1.95 9.73
N LYS A 20 -23.43 2.20 8.56
CA LYS A 20 -24.87 2.50 8.42
C LYS A 20 -25.69 1.27 8.05
N GLY A 21 -25.16 0.42 7.18
CA GLY A 21 -25.82 -0.83 6.78
C GLY A 21 -25.76 -1.93 7.85
N LYS A 22 -25.01 -1.73 8.94
CA LYS A 22 -24.84 -2.68 10.06
C LYS A 22 -24.37 -4.06 9.61
N ALA A 23 -23.60 -4.13 8.53
CA ALA A 23 -22.99 -5.36 8.04
C ALA A 23 -21.82 -5.81 8.94
N TYR A 24 -22.11 -6.07 10.22
CA TYR A 24 -21.11 -6.40 11.24
C TYR A 24 -20.38 -7.72 10.98
N PHE A 25 -20.95 -8.59 10.13
CA PHE A 25 -20.29 -9.82 9.68
C PHE A 25 -19.00 -9.54 8.88
N LEU A 26 -18.81 -8.33 8.34
CA LEU A 26 -17.58 -7.91 7.67
C LEU A 26 -16.45 -7.55 8.67
N ILE A 27 -16.78 -7.40 9.95
CA ILE A 27 -15.80 -7.08 10.99
C ILE A 27 -15.09 -8.38 11.37
N SER A 28 -13.87 -8.54 10.87
CA SER A 28 -12.99 -9.66 11.22
C SER A 28 -12.75 -9.72 12.74
N GLY A 29 -12.69 -10.93 13.30
CA GLY A 29 -12.70 -11.16 14.74
C GLY A 29 -14.11 -11.26 15.32
N TYR A 30 -14.96 -10.24 15.13
CA TYR A 30 -16.35 -10.30 15.59
C TYR A 30 -17.13 -11.44 14.91
N ASN A 31 -16.99 -11.59 13.60
CA ASN A 31 -17.66 -12.67 12.86
C ASN A 31 -17.17 -14.08 13.27
N THR A 32 -15.97 -14.22 13.81
CA THR A 32 -15.41 -15.52 14.23
C THR A 32 -15.62 -15.83 15.72
N TYR A 33 -16.05 -14.85 16.52
CA TYR A 33 -16.36 -15.07 17.93
C TYR A 33 -17.59 -15.94 18.16
N SER A 34 -17.54 -16.73 19.24
CA SER A 34 -18.71 -17.40 19.80
C SER A 34 -19.74 -16.36 20.25
N LYS A 35 -21.00 -16.78 20.43
CA LYS A 35 -22.09 -15.88 20.83
C LYS A 35 -21.76 -15.09 22.10
N GLU A 36 -21.23 -15.77 23.12
CA GLU A 36 -20.81 -15.16 24.39
C GLU A 36 -19.74 -14.07 24.20
N LYS A 37 -18.69 -14.36 23.41
CA LYS A 37 -17.62 -13.37 23.17
C LYS A 37 -18.09 -12.17 22.37
N ARG A 38 -19.11 -12.32 21.53
CA ARG A 38 -19.70 -11.20 20.76
C ARG A 38 -20.43 -10.21 21.67
N GLU A 39 -21.00 -10.66 22.78
CA GLU A 39 -21.69 -9.79 23.75
C GLU A 39 -20.72 -8.86 24.46
N ASN A 40 -19.46 -9.28 24.60
CA ASN A 40 -18.38 -8.48 25.18
C ASN A 40 -17.77 -7.45 24.21
N VAL A 41 -18.31 -7.29 22.99
CA VAL A 41 -17.78 -6.38 21.97
C VAL A 41 -18.75 -5.23 21.71
N ASP A 42 -18.27 -3.99 21.82
CA ASP A 42 -19.00 -2.81 21.33
C ASP A 42 -18.86 -2.70 19.80
N VAL A 43 -19.62 -3.57 19.11
CA VAL A 43 -19.61 -3.69 17.66
C VAL A 43 -20.07 -2.39 16.96
N VAL A 44 -20.92 -1.60 17.61
CA VAL A 44 -21.44 -0.34 17.07
C VAL A 44 -20.31 0.69 17.01
N SER A 45 -19.51 0.81 18.06
CA SER A 45 -18.35 1.70 18.07
C SER A 45 -17.26 1.24 17.11
N ILE A 46 -16.99 -0.06 16.99
CA ILE A 46 -16.05 -0.60 15.98
C ILE A 46 -16.56 -0.28 14.57
N ALA A 47 -17.83 -0.52 14.29
CA ALA A 47 -18.43 -0.23 12.99
C ALA A 47 -18.36 1.26 12.63
N ARG A 48 -18.58 2.14 13.61
CA ARG A 48 -18.42 3.60 13.44
C ARG A 48 -16.97 3.97 13.14
N LEU A 49 -16.01 3.39 13.86
CA LEU A 49 -14.59 3.60 13.63
C LEU A 49 -14.17 3.13 12.23
N MET A 50 -14.62 1.93 11.80
CA MET A 50 -14.40 1.43 10.44
C MET A 50 -15.05 2.31 9.38
N GLY A 51 -16.24 2.85 9.65
CA GLY A 51 -16.89 3.84 8.78
C GLY A 51 -16.04 5.07 8.57
N TYR A 52 -15.59 5.72 9.66
CA TYR A 52 -14.74 6.91 9.57
C TYR A 52 -13.40 6.63 8.88
N TYR A 53 -12.81 5.46 9.15
CA TYR A 53 -11.63 4.99 8.43
C TYR A 53 -11.88 4.85 6.92
N GLY A 54 -13.01 4.27 6.53
CA GLY A 54 -13.39 4.13 5.12
C GLY A 54 -13.62 5.49 4.46
N TYR A 55 -14.31 6.40 5.14
CA TYR A 55 -14.62 7.74 4.61
C TYR A 55 -13.37 8.60 4.45
N SER A 56 -12.47 8.60 5.45
CA SER A 56 -11.25 9.39 5.39
C SER A 56 -10.32 8.90 4.28
N ASN A 57 -10.18 7.58 4.12
CA ASN A 57 -9.38 7.03 3.04
C ASN A 57 -10.03 7.22 1.67
N ALA A 58 -11.35 7.07 1.56
CA ALA A 58 -12.07 7.38 0.34
C ALA A 58 -11.83 8.83 -0.10
N PHE A 59 -11.90 9.76 0.85
CA PHE A 59 -11.59 11.17 0.59
C PHE A 59 -10.14 11.37 0.17
N ALA A 60 -9.16 10.74 0.83
CA ALA A 60 -7.76 10.85 0.47
C ALA A 60 -7.48 10.34 -0.97
N PHE A 61 -7.98 9.16 -1.32
CA PHE A 61 -7.82 8.61 -2.68
C PHE A 61 -8.56 9.45 -3.74
N PHE A 62 -9.76 9.93 -3.43
CA PHE A 62 -10.50 10.83 -4.31
C PHE A 62 -9.74 12.13 -4.54
N LEU A 63 -9.23 12.76 -3.48
CA LEU A 63 -8.46 14.00 -3.56
C LEU A 63 -7.18 13.81 -4.36
N THR A 64 -6.43 12.72 -4.14
CA THR A 64 -5.26 12.38 -4.96
C THR A 64 -5.64 12.22 -6.43
N GLY A 65 -6.71 11.49 -6.74
CA GLY A 65 -7.18 11.33 -8.12
C GLY A 65 -7.65 12.64 -8.78
N ALA A 66 -8.26 13.54 -7.99
CA ALA A 66 -8.65 14.86 -8.46
C ALA A 66 -7.43 15.77 -8.71
N LEU A 67 -6.45 15.77 -7.83
CA LEU A 67 -5.22 16.55 -8.01
C LEU A 67 -4.39 16.02 -9.21
N ASP A 68 -4.34 14.71 -9.39
CA ASP A 68 -3.76 14.05 -10.57
C ASP A 68 -4.46 14.52 -11.87
N TYR A 69 -5.81 14.64 -11.85
CA TYR A 69 -6.58 15.16 -13.00
C TYR A 69 -6.16 16.57 -13.41
N PHE A 70 -5.91 17.43 -12.43
CA PHE A 70 -5.53 18.83 -12.67
C PHE A 70 -4.02 19.00 -12.94
N GLY A 71 -3.28 17.90 -13.11
CA GLY A 71 -1.87 17.94 -13.53
C GLY A 71 -0.87 18.18 -12.39
N ALA A 72 -1.26 17.97 -11.13
CA ALA A 72 -0.37 18.18 -9.99
C ALA A 72 0.70 17.09 -9.79
N ASP A 73 0.61 15.97 -10.53
CA ASP A 73 1.52 14.79 -10.49
C ASP A 73 2.02 14.40 -9.08
N ILE A 74 1.08 14.31 -8.14
CA ILE A 74 1.37 13.99 -6.74
C ILE A 74 1.76 12.51 -6.57
N GLY A 75 1.36 11.67 -7.53
CA GLY A 75 1.53 10.22 -7.47
C GLY A 75 0.69 9.55 -6.37
N LEU A 76 0.80 8.22 -6.31
CA LEU A 76 0.03 7.38 -5.39
C LEU A 76 0.59 7.36 -3.95
N THR A 77 1.86 7.71 -3.78
CA THR A 77 2.60 7.54 -2.51
C THR A 77 1.93 8.21 -1.31
N PRO A 78 1.47 9.49 -1.38
CA PRO A 78 0.85 10.14 -0.22
C PRO A 78 -0.45 9.47 0.25
N ALA A 79 -1.27 9.01 -0.69
CA ALA A 79 -2.51 8.29 -0.37
C ALA A 79 -2.22 6.96 0.34
N LEU A 80 -1.18 6.23 -0.09
CA LEU A 80 -0.76 4.98 0.55
C LEU A 80 -0.19 5.20 1.95
N ILE A 81 0.59 6.26 2.16
CA ILE A 81 1.09 6.63 3.49
C ILE A 81 -0.08 6.93 4.42
N PHE A 82 -1.03 7.75 3.98
CA PHE A 82 -2.23 8.07 4.75
C PHE A 82 -3.05 6.81 5.08
N PHE A 83 -3.24 5.92 4.10
CA PHE A 83 -3.92 4.64 4.28
C PHE A 83 -3.21 3.76 5.31
N GLY A 84 -1.90 3.66 5.25
CA GLY A 84 -1.12 2.88 6.22
C GLY A 84 -1.23 3.41 7.64
N LEU A 85 -1.06 4.73 7.82
CA LEU A 85 -1.15 5.38 9.13
C LEU A 85 -2.56 5.23 9.73
N THR A 86 -3.60 5.46 8.93
CA THR A 86 -4.98 5.32 9.41
C THR A 86 -5.34 3.86 9.68
N THR A 87 -4.75 2.89 8.97
CA THR A 87 -4.88 1.46 9.27
C THR A 87 -4.28 1.12 10.63
N MET A 88 -3.07 1.61 10.93
CA MET A 88 -2.46 1.45 12.26
C MET A 88 -3.36 2.03 13.36
N ILE A 89 -3.87 3.24 13.15
CA ILE A 89 -4.77 3.89 14.11
C ILE A 89 -6.05 3.07 14.30
N LEU A 90 -6.64 2.54 13.23
CA LEU A 90 -7.83 1.68 13.28
C LEU A 90 -7.56 0.43 14.13
N ILE A 91 -6.46 -0.29 13.85
CA ILE A 91 -6.10 -1.52 14.57
C ILE A 91 -5.93 -1.23 16.06
N ILE A 92 -5.19 -0.18 16.42
CA ILE A 92 -4.93 0.17 17.82
C ILE A 92 -6.21 0.65 18.52
N ARG A 93 -6.99 1.55 17.90
CA ARG A 93 -8.19 2.11 18.52
C ARG A 93 -9.34 1.11 18.60
N SER A 94 -9.43 0.15 17.67
CA SER A 94 -10.47 -0.88 17.69
C SER A 94 -10.37 -1.77 18.94
N GLN A 95 -9.16 -2.00 19.46
CA GLN A 95 -8.96 -2.83 20.66
C GLN A 95 -9.71 -2.29 21.88
N LYS A 96 -9.88 -0.97 21.98
CA LYS A 96 -10.62 -0.32 23.08
C LYS A 96 -12.08 -0.79 23.16
N TYR A 97 -12.65 -1.21 22.04
CA TYR A 97 -14.06 -1.59 21.93
C TYR A 97 -14.26 -3.11 21.99
N ASP A 98 -13.19 -3.88 22.15
CA ASP A 98 -13.25 -5.33 22.32
C ASP A 98 -12.99 -5.68 23.80
N GLY A 99 -14.05 -5.92 24.55
CA GLY A 99 -13.98 -6.26 25.97
C GLY A 99 -13.22 -7.55 26.24
N ASN A 100 -13.09 -8.45 25.25
CA ASN A 100 -12.31 -9.69 25.39
C ASN A 100 -10.80 -9.43 25.50
N MET A 101 -10.35 -8.21 25.23
CA MET A 101 -8.94 -7.83 25.29
C MET A 101 -8.48 -7.45 26.70
N TYR A 102 -9.41 -7.24 27.64
CA TYR A 102 -9.15 -6.74 28.99
C TYR A 102 -9.49 -7.79 30.04
N ASP A 103 -8.77 -7.77 31.15
CA ASP A 103 -9.09 -8.55 32.34
C ASP A 103 -10.18 -7.87 33.19
N GLU A 104 -10.58 -8.51 34.29
CA GLU A 104 -11.57 -8.02 35.25
C GLU A 104 -11.22 -6.65 35.88
N ASN A 105 -9.94 -6.27 35.87
CA ASN A 105 -9.45 -5.00 36.38
C ASN A 105 -9.39 -3.91 35.29
N GLY A 106 -9.86 -4.21 34.07
CA GLY A 106 -9.79 -3.31 32.93
C GLY A 106 -8.39 -3.15 32.34
N VAL A 107 -7.45 -4.04 32.68
CA VAL A 107 -6.09 -4.03 32.15
C VAL A 107 -6.01 -4.97 30.96
N MET A 108 -5.42 -4.51 29.85
CA MET A 108 -5.27 -5.35 28.66
C MET A 108 -4.44 -6.60 28.99
N THR A 109 -4.99 -7.78 28.67
CA THR A 109 -4.37 -9.06 29.03
C THR A 109 -2.99 -9.20 28.38
N LYS A 110 -2.08 -9.96 29.02
CA LYS A 110 -0.74 -10.21 28.47
C LYS A 110 -0.81 -10.80 27.06
N LYS A 111 -1.76 -11.70 26.81
CA LYS A 111 -1.99 -12.33 25.50
C LYS A 111 -2.40 -11.30 24.46
N SER A 112 -3.39 -10.46 24.77
CA SER A 112 -3.89 -9.42 23.87
C SER A 112 -2.82 -8.37 23.55
N LYS A 113 -2.01 -7.96 24.55
CA LYS A 113 -0.86 -7.06 24.32
C LYS A 113 0.13 -7.65 23.33
N VAL A 114 0.55 -8.90 23.53
CA VAL A 114 1.49 -9.58 22.62
C VAL A 114 0.92 -9.67 21.21
N GLN A 115 -0.34 -10.05 21.07
CA GLN A 115 -1.00 -10.12 19.75
C GLN A 115 -1.06 -8.75 19.07
N MET A 116 -1.38 -7.68 19.81
CA MET A 116 -1.41 -6.32 19.28
C MET A 116 -0.02 -5.87 18.82
N TYR A 117 1.02 -6.05 19.63
CA TYR A 117 2.39 -5.70 19.25
C TYR A 117 2.90 -6.51 18.06
N LEU A 118 2.52 -7.78 17.95
CA LEU A 118 2.84 -8.59 16.77
C LEU A 118 2.19 -8.05 15.50
N VAL A 119 0.88 -7.76 15.53
CA VAL A 119 0.16 -7.23 14.36
C VAL A 119 0.70 -5.86 13.95
N VAL A 120 0.86 -4.95 14.90
CA VAL A 120 1.43 -3.61 14.66
C VAL A 120 2.88 -3.71 14.18
N GLY A 121 3.67 -4.64 14.76
CA GLY A 121 5.06 -4.88 14.39
C GLY A 121 5.21 -5.41 12.96
N ILE A 122 4.41 -6.39 12.56
CA ILE A 122 4.40 -6.94 11.19
C ILE A 122 4.01 -5.84 10.19
N LEU A 123 2.96 -5.08 10.50
CA LEU A 123 2.51 -3.99 9.64
C LEU A 123 3.58 -2.89 9.52
N GLY A 124 4.20 -2.51 10.63
CA GLY A 124 5.31 -1.55 10.65
C GLY A 124 6.53 -2.04 9.87
N ALA A 125 6.93 -3.31 10.04
CA ALA A 125 8.01 -3.91 9.28
C ALA A 125 7.72 -3.94 7.77
N THR A 126 6.46 -4.17 7.39
CA THR A 126 6.03 -4.12 5.98
C THR A 126 6.17 -2.71 5.42
N PHE A 127 5.74 -1.67 6.15
CA PHE A 127 5.92 -0.28 5.71
C PHE A 127 7.39 0.11 5.60
N LEU A 128 8.23 -0.31 6.55
CA LEU A 128 9.68 -0.09 6.49
C LEU A 128 10.31 -0.78 5.29
N PHE A 129 9.92 -2.03 5.04
CA PHE A 129 10.40 -2.79 3.88
C PHE A 129 10.01 -2.13 2.56
N VAL A 130 8.74 -1.76 2.39
CA VAL A 130 8.25 -1.06 1.18
C VAL A 130 8.96 0.29 1.02
N GLY A 131 9.11 1.06 2.10
CA GLY A 131 9.82 2.33 2.07
C GLY A 131 11.30 2.17 1.68
N TYR A 132 11.97 1.14 2.20
CA TYR A 132 13.33 0.79 1.81
C TYR A 132 13.43 0.40 0.33
N MET A 133 12.50 -0.43 -0.16
CA MET A 133 12.44 -0.81 -1.57
C MET A 133 12.24 0.42 -2.48
N MET A 134 11.36 1.34 -2.10
CA MET A 134 11.17 2.60 -2.82
C MET A 134 12.45 3.45 -2.82
N TYR A 135 13.13 3.54 -1.67
CA TYR A 135 14.40 4.26 -1.56
C TYR A 135 15.47 3.68 -2.49
N VAL A 136 15.68 2.36 -2.47
CA VAL A 136 16.63 1.68 -3.36
C VAL A 136 16.25 1.91 -4.82
N SER A 137 14.97 1.77 -5.16
CA SER A 137 14.49 2.00 -6.52
C SER A 137 14.61 3.46 -6.99
N SER A 138 14.65 4.42 -6.07
CA SER A 138 14.80 5.85 -6.36
C SER A 138 16.25 6.31 -6.52
N ARG A 139 17.26 5.46 -6.25
CA ARG A 139 18.67 5.81 -6.53
C ARG A 139 18.90 5.90 -8.03
N ASP A 140 20.06 6.38 -8.47
CA ASP A 140 20.44 6.34 -9.88
C ASP A 140 21.06 5.00 -10.25
N THR A 141 20.98 4.63 -11.53
CA THR A 141 21.63 3.43 -12.06
C THR A 141 23.00 3.85 -12.55
N SER A 142 24.05 3.19 -12.06
CA SER A 142 25.38 3.32 -12.66
C SER A 142 25.50 2.35 -13.82
N VAL A 143 26.25 2.77 -14.85
CA VAL A 143 26.64 1.92 -15.98
C VAL A 143 28.15 1.88 -16.01
N THR A 144 28.72 0.69 -16.14
CA THR A 144 30.16 0.49 -16.31
C THR A 144 30.40 -0.09 -17.69
N LEU A 145 31.41 0.44 -18.38
CA LEU A 145 31.85 -0.01 -19.69
C LEU A 145 33.24 -0.60 -19.51
N ASP A 146 33.44 -1.80 -20.04
CA ASP A 146 34.74 -2.46 -20.09
C ASP A 146 35.06 -2.97 -21.50
N ASP A 147 36.22 -3.60 -21.67
CA ASP A 147 36.67 -4.12 -22.96
C ASP A 147 35.81 -5.29 -23.47
N ALA A 148 35.03 -5.95 -22.61
CA ALA A 148 34.22 -7.12 -22.93
C ALA A 148 32.74 -6.79 -23.16
N GLY A 149 32.22 -5.73 -22.53
CA GLY A 149 30.80 -5.38 -22.57
C GLY A 149 30.42 -4.13 -21.77
N MET A 150 29.11 -4.02 -21.57
CA MET A 150 28.46 -3.02 -20.72
C MET A 150 27.74 -3.71 -19.57
N GLU A 151 27.96 -3.23 -18.35
CA GLU A 151 27.23 -3.66 -17.17
C GLU A 151 26.32 -2.54 -16.67
N ILE A 152 25.02 -2.81 -16.62
CA ILE A 152 24.02 -1.96 -15.97
C ILE A 152 23.88 -2.43 -14.53
N HIS A 153 24.13 -1.55 -13.56
CA HIS A 153 24.09 -1.93 -12.14
C HIS A 153 22.70 -1.80 -11.51
N GLY A 154 22.43 -2.61 -10.49
CA GLY A 154 21.27 -2.47 -9.62
C GLY A 154 20.22 -3.57 -9.74
N MET A 155 19.03 -3.33 -9.19
CA MET A 155 18.00 -4.37 -8.97
C MET A 155 17.48 -5.05 -10.25
N TYR A 156 17.58 -4.35 -11.39
CA TYR A 156 17.22 -4.83 -12.72
C TYR A 156 18.41 -4.68 -13.68
N GLY A 157 19.62 -4.71 -13.12
CA GLY A 157 20.86 -4.65 -13.88
C GLY A 157 21.09 -5.92 -14.70
N ASP A 158 21.84 -5.78 -15.78
CA ASP A 158 22.24 -6.89 -16.64
C ASP A 158 23.59 -6.58 -17.31
N THR A 159 24.24 -7.62 -17.83
CA THR A 159 25.51 -7.52 -18.53
C THR A 159 25.31 -7.86 -20.00
N TYR A 160 25.73 -6.93 -20.87
CA TYR A 160 25.63 -7.06 -22.32
C TYR A 160 27.03 -7.15 -22.92
N LEU A 161 27.39 -8.30 -23.48
CA LEU A 161 28.68 -8.49 -24.12
C LEU A 161 28.70 -7.85 -25.51
N TRP A 162 29.83 -7.25 -25.90
CA TRP A 162 29.96 -6.65 -27.24
C TRP A 162 29.78 -7.66 -28.37
N THR A 163 30.07 -8.94 -28.11
CA THR A 163 29.88 -10.04 -29.07
C THR A 163 28.43 -10.41 -29.32
N GLU A 164 27.50 -10.00 -28.44
CA GLU A 164 26.07 -10.30 -28.53
C GLU A 164 25.27 -9.10 -29.09
N VAL A 165 25.94 -7.97 -29.35
CA VAL A 165 25.31 -6.76 -29.86
C VAL A 165 25.39 -6.75 -31.39
N ASP A 166 24.25 -6.93 -32.04
CA ASP A 166 24.15 -6.90 -33.51
C ASP A 166 24.17 -5.46 -34.07
N GLU A 167 23.46 -4.53 -33.42
CA GLU A 167 23.32 -3.14 -33.88
C GLU A 167 23.19 -2.18 -32.69
N ILE A 168 23.78 -0.98 -32.81
CA ILE A 168 23.63 0.12 -31.85
C ILE A 168 22.99 1.30 -32.56
N VAL A 169 21.79 1.67 -32.10
CA VAL A 169 21.04 2.83 -32.63
C VAL A 169 20.93 3.89 -31.54
N LEU A 170 21.25 5.13 -31.89
CA LEU A 170 21.01 6.28 -31.03
C LEU A 170 19.63 6.86 -31.30
N TYR A 171 18.77 6.88 -30.28
CA TYR A 171 17.48 7.55 -30.31
C TYR A 171 17.57 8.92 -29.64
N GLU A 172 17.02 9.96 -30.27
CA GLU A 172 16.94 11.31 -29.68
C GLU A 172 15.90 11.40 -28.56
N GLU A 173 14.83 10.62 -28.66
CA GLU A 173 13.77 10.52 -27.66
C GLU A 173 13.47 9.05 -27.35
N ILE A 174 13.07 8.78 -26.10
CA ILE A 174 12.67 7.43 -25.70
C ILE A 174 11.38 7.04 -26.45
N PRO A 175 11.32 5.85 -27.07
CA PRO A 175 10.09 5.36 -27.69
C PRO A 175 8.93 5.33 -26.70
N GLU A 176 7.70 5.46 -27.21
CA GLU A 176 6.49 5.46 -26.38
C GLU A 176 6.39 4.13 -25.59
N ILE A 177 6.41 4.21 -24.26
CA ILE A 177 6.23 3.05 -23.39
C ILE A 177 4.75 2.66 -23.40
N THR A 178 4.43 1.53 -24.02
CA THR A 178 3.06 1.00 -24.06
C THR A 178 2.68 0.24 -22.79
N MET A 179 3.64 -0.50 -22.20
CA MET A 179 3.39 -1.33 -21.03
C MET A 179 4.67 -1.65 -20.27
N ARG A 180 4.62 -1.63 -18.93
CA ARG A 180 5.65 -2.24 -18.08
C ARG A 180 5.34 -3.73 -17.89
N THR A 181 6.24 -4.62 -18.28
CA THR A 181 6.05 -6.08 -18.14
C THR A 181 6.61 -6.61 -16.83
N ASN A 182 7.74 -6.07 -16.39
CA ASN A 182 8.34 -6.32 -15.07
C ASN A 182 9.22 -5.12 -14.73
N GLY A 183 9.30 -4.68 -13.48
CA GLY A 183 10.12 -3.53 -13.16
C GLY A 183 9.56 -2.62 -12.09
N SER A 184 10.31 -1.57 -11.82
CA SER A 184 9.90 -0.45 -11.01
C SER A 184 9.72 0.80 -11.87
N ALA A 185 8.67 1.56 -11.58
CA ALA A 185 8.41 2.86 -12.18
C ALA A 185 8.08 3.82 -11.04
N ILE A 186 9.05 4.64 -10.65
CA ILE A 186 8.90 5.62 -9.57
C ILE A 186 9.31 6.99 -10.12
N GLY A 187 8.32 7.86 -10.30
CA GLY A 187 8.53 9.15 -10.95
C GLY A 187 9.18 8.99 -12.32
N SER A 188 10.24 9.74 -12.59
CA SER A 188 11.03 9.65 -13.82
C SER A 188 11.98 8.46 -13.88
N LYS A 189 12.12 7.67 -12.80
CA LYS A 189 13.06 6.56 -12.73
C LYS A 189 12.36 5.25 -13.09
N LEU A 190 12.52 4.85 -14.34
CA LEU A 190 11.97 3.63 -14.92
C LEU A 190 13.07 2.56 -14.99
N ARG A 191 12.82 1.38 -14.41
CA ARG A 191 13.79 0.28 -14.32
C ARG A 191 13.11 -1.06 -14.59
N GLY A 192 13.75 -1.93 -15.37
CA GLY A 192 13.23 -3.24 -15.73
C GLY A 192 12.78 -3.31 -17.19
N ASN A 193 11.82 -4.19 -17.45
CA ASN A 193 11.36 -4.53 -18.78
C ASN A 193 10.09 -3.75 -19.15
N PHE A 194 10.18 -3.05 -20.27
CA PHE A 194 9.10 -2.25 -20.84
C PHE A 194 8.89 -2.63 -22.29
N ARG A 195 7.62 -2.74 -22.69
CA ARG A 195 7.24 -2.85 -24.09
C ARG A 195 7.11 -1.44 -24.66
N MET A 196 7.98 -1.14 -25.61
CA MET A 196 7.95 0.08 -26.39
C MET A 196 7.08 -0.11 -27.63
N LYS A 197 6.55 0.99 -28.16
CA LYS A 197 6.01 1.03 -29.52
C LYS A 197 7.19 1.00 -30.50
N GLU A 198 7.11 0.11 -31.49
CA GLU A 198 8.09 0.04 -32.60
C GLU A 198 8.18 1.38 -33.34
#